data_AF-A0A7V9HIN5-F1
#
_entry.id   AF-A0A7V9HIN5-F1
#
_cell.length_a   1.000
_cell.length_b   1.000
_cell.length_c   1.000
_cell.angle_alpha   90.00
_cell.angle_beta   90.00
_cell.angle_gamma   90.00
#
_symmetry.space_group_name_H-M   'P 1'
#
loop_
_entity.id
_entity.type
_entity.pdbx_description
1 polymer ?
#
loop_
_entity_poly.entity_id
_entity_poly.type
_entity_poly.pdbx_seq_one_letter_code
_entity_poly.pdbx_strand_id
1 'polypeptide(L)'
;MEATVTLYRTSTCPWCDRAADFLRQRNVPFNEIDVSLDQRAAMEMVRRSGQQGVPVTVAGDEVILGFDQARLGRLADKLSAPKRKPLGILAADAEAYLARHPDLAQNVPAGTKGVFVGKIRPETVAETSGLQTGDIITGFAGKKLRSMSQLDQMVDALKHGDSATVRYLRNGSEETATLTF
;
A
#
# COMPACT_ATOMS: atom_id res chain seq x y z
N MET A 1 -5.21 -17.56 -1.26
CA MET A 1 -4.44 -17.96 -0.06
C MET A 1 -3.21 -17.11 -0.04
N GLU A 2 -3.11 -16.19 0.91
CA GLU A 2 -1.90 -15.38 1.11
C GLU A 2 -0.79 -16.32 1.59
N ALA A 3 0.31 -16.38 0.84
CA ALA A 3 1.45 -17.20 1.25
C ALA A 3 2.21 -16.44 2.36
N THR A 4 2.06 -16.91 3.60
CA THR A 4 2.81 -16.35 4.74
C THR A 4 4.29 -16.63 4.57
N VAL A 5 5.10 -15.58 4.47
CA VAL A 5 6.57 -15.68 4.45
C VAL A 5 7.06 -15.81 5.89
N THR A 6 7.92 -16.78 6.16
CA THR A 6 8.56 -17.00 7.46
C THR A 6 10.07 -16.97 7.30
N LEU A 7 10.74 -16.13 8.07
CA LEU A 7 12.19 -16.03 8.15
C LEU A 7 12.65 -16.66 9.48
N TYR A 8 13.33 -17.79 9.37
CA TYR A 8 14.00 -18.42 10.50
C TYR A 8 15.37 -17.76 10.71
N ARG A 9 15.57 -17.24 11.92
CA ARG A 9 16.77 -16.50 12.33
C ARG A 9 17.27 -16.98 13.69
N THR A 10 18.46 -16.50 14.07
CA THR A 10 18.96 -16.55 15.44
C THR A 10 19.37 -15.14 15.88
N SER A 11 19.37 -14.91 17.19
CA SER A 11 19.73 -13.63 17.82
C SER A 11 21.13 -13.10 17.50
N THR A 12 22.05 -13.93 16.99
CA THR A 12 23.46 -13.57 16.75
C THR A 12 23.89 -13.70 15.29
N CYS A 13 22.97 -13.77 14.32
CA CYS A 13 23.31 -14.00 12.91
C CYS A 13 23.22 -12.73 12.04
N PRO A 14 24.35 -12.17 11.55
CA PRO A 14 24.34 -10.95 10.73
C PRO A 14 23.70 -11.15 9.35
N TRP A 15 23.66 -12.38 8.84
CA TRP A 15 23.01 -12.70 7.57
C TRP A 15 21.49 -12.74 7.69
N CYS A 16 20.96 -13.05 8.88
CA CYS A 16 19.53 -12.98 9.15
C CYS A 16 19.04 -11.54 9.10
N ASP A 17 19.79 -10.60 9.66
CA ASP A 17 19.43 -9.18 9.62
C ASP A 17 19.40 -8.65 8.18
N ARG A 18 20.38 -9.02 7.35
CA ARG A 18 20.37 -8.67 5.92
C ARG A 18 19.15 -9.23 5.18
N ALA A 19 18.78 -10.48 5.45
CA ALA A 19 17.60 -11.10 4.84
C ALA A 19 16.31 -10.40 5.28
N ALA A 20 16.18 -10.09 6.58
CA ALA A 20 15.05 -9.36 7.11
C ALA A 20 14.95 -7.96 6.50
N ASP A 21 16.05 -7.22 6.45
CA ASP A 21 16.08 -5.87 5.89
C ASP A 21 15.76 -5.85 4.40
N PHE A 22 16.22 -6.84 3.64
CA PHE A 22 15.88 -6.96 2.22
C PHE A 22 14.38 -7.17 2.01
N LEU A 23 13.75 -8.05 2.81
CA LEU A 23 12.31 -8.28 2.74
C LEU A 23 11.51 -7.03 3.17
N ARG A 24 11.96 -6.33 4.23
CA ARG A 24 11.35 -5.07 4.68
C ARG A 24 11.44 -3.98 3.61
N GLN A 25 12.60 -3.81 2.98
CA GLN A 25 12.80 -2.82 1.91
C GLN A 25 11.92 -3.07 0.69
N ARG A 26 11.56 -4.33 0.43
CA ARG A 26 10.65 -4.70 -0.66
C ARG A 26 9.18 -4.70 -0.26
N ASN A 27 8.82 -4.23 0.93
CA ASN A 27 7.46 -4.24 1.47
C ASN A 27 6.82 -5.63 1.46
N VAL A 28 7.62 -6.67 1.70
CA VAL A 28 7.11 -8.04 1.83
C VAL A 28 6.71 -8.24 3.29
N PRO A 29 5.46 -8.63 3.59
CA PRO A 29 5.08 -9.03 4.94
C PRO A 29 5.67 -10.42 5.25
N PHE A 30 6.38 -10.56 6.39
CA PHE A 30 6.96 -11.82 6.84
C PHE A 30 6.92 -11.95 8.36
N ASN A 31 6.93 -13.19 8.85
CA ASN A 31 7.07 -13.53 10.26
C ASN A 31 8.53 -13.88 10.57
N GLU A 32 9.06 -13.39 11.68
CA GLU A 32 10.41 -13.70 12.15
C GLU A 32 10.35 -14.71 13.30
N ILE A 33 11.02 -15.85 13.15
CA ILE A 33 11.07 -16.86 14.19
C ILE A 33 12.50 -17.09 14.62
N ASP A 34 12.77 -16.91 15.91
CA ASP A 34 14.07 -17.22 16.50
C ASP A 34 14.14 -18.70 16.88
N VAL A 35 14.84 -19.49 16.06
CA VAL A 35 14.99 -20.93 16.27
C VAL A 35 15.93 -21.27 17.43
N SER A 36 16.67 -20.30 17.99
CA SER A 36 17.47 -20.50 19.20
C SER A 36 16.60 -20.57 20.46
N LEU A 37 15.41 -19.95 20.42
CA LEU A 37 14.45 -19.92 21.53
C LEU A 37 13.31 -20.93 21.33
N ASP A 38 12.98 -21.27 20.08
CA ASP A 38 11.92 -22.22 19.74
C ASP A 38 12.47 -23.48 19.03
N GLN A 39 12.64 -24.55 19.80
CA GLN A 39 13.09 -25.85 19.29
C GLN A 39 12.09 -26.49 18.31
N ARG A 40 10.78 -26.20 18.43
CA ARG A 40 9.78 -26.74 17.50
C ARG A 40 9.93 -26.09 16.13
N ALA A 41 10.11 -24.77 16.11
CA ALA A 41 10.40 -24.03 14.89
C ALA A 41 11.73 -24.47 14.26
N ALA A 42 12.76 -24.76 15.08
CA ALA A 42 14.02 -25.31 14.58
C ALA A 42 13.83 -26.67 13.88
N MET A 43 13.05 -27.58 14.48
CA MET A 43 12.73 -28.87 13.87
C MET A 43 11.90 -28.71 12.59
N GLU A 44 10.96 -27.77 12.56
CA GLU A 44 10.18 -27.47 11.36
C GLU A 44 11.09 -26.94 10.24
N MET A 45 11.95 -25.96 10.53
CA MET A 45 12.93 -25.42 9.60
C MET A 45 13.78 -26.55 8.99
N VAL A 46 14.31 -27.46 9.80
CA VAL A 46 15.12 -28.60 9.33
C VAL A 46 14.29 -29.55 8.46
N ARG A 47 13.06 -29.88 8.86
CA ARG A 47 12.18 -30.76 8.08
C ARG A 47 11.84 -30.17 6.72
N ARG A 48 11.67 -28.85 6.63
CA ARG A 48 11.27 -28.16 5.39
C ARG A 48 12.44 -27.83 4.48
N SER A 49 13.59 -27.46 5.06
CA SER A 49 14.76 -26.98 4.32
C SER A 49 15.87 -28.02 4.14
N GLY A 50 15.87 -29.07 4.97
CA GLY A 50 17.00 -30.00 5.09
C GLY A 50 18.24 -29.39 5.74
N GLN A 51 18.19 -28.12 6.15
CA GLN A 51 19.33 -27.36 6.66
C GLN A 51 19.18 -27.11 8.17
N GLN A 52 20.29 -27.23 8.90
CA GLN A 52 20.36 -26.93 10.35
C GLN A 52 20.79 -25.49 10.66
N GLY A 53 21.32 -24.76 9.67
CA GLY A 53 21.79 -23.38 9.80
C GLY A 53 20.79 -22.33 9.31
N VAL A 54 20.88 -21.13 9.88
CA VAL A 54 20.12 -19.92 9.49
C VAL A 54 20.98 -18.98 8.63
N PRO A 55 20.41 -18.05 7.85
CA PRO A 55 18.98 -17.79 7.63
C PRO A 55 18.33 -18.82 6.70
N VAL A 56 17.07 -19.13 6.96
CA VAL A 56 16.19 -19.88 6.04
C VAL A 56 14.90 -19.11 5.88
N THR A 57 14.51 -18.80 4.65
CA THR A 57 13.23 -18.16 4.35
C THR A 57 12.32 -19.19 3.70
N VAL A 58 11.10 -19.31 4.21
CA VAL A 58 10.10 -20.22 3.67
C VAL A 58 8.81 -19.48 3.37
N ALA A 59 8.26 -19.68 2.18
CA ALA A 59 7.07 -19.00 1.72
C ALA A 59 6.21 -19.95 0.88
N GLY A 60 5.09 -20.42 1.45
CA GLY A 60 4.33 -21.52 0.84
C GLY A 60 5.24 -22.73 0.64
N ASP A 61 5.36 -23.23 -0.59
CA ASP A 61 6.25 -24.35 -0.94
C ASP A 61 7.69 -23.92 -1.30
N GLU A 62 7.97 -22.62 -1.39
CA GLU A 62 9.29 -22.11 -1.76
C GLU A 62 10.18 -22.01 -0.51
N VAL A 63 11.33 -22.69 -0.57
CA VAL A 63 12.38 -22.62 0.47
C VAL A 63 13.62 -21.97 -0.12
N ILE A 64 14.09 -20.92 0.55
CA ILE A 64 15.28 -20.15 0.21
C ILE A 64 16.29 -20.33 1.34
N LEU A 65 17.45 -20.87 0.99
CA LEU A 65 18.55 -21.13 1.91
C LEU A 65 19.52 -19.95 1.89
N GLY A 66 19.83 -19.39 3.04
CA GLY A 66 20.75 -18.27 3.15
C GLY A 66 20.19 -16.94 2.63
N PHE A 67 21.08 -15.96 2.46
CA PHE A 67 20.76 -14.67 1.84
C PHE A 67 20.97 -14.72 0.32
N ASP A 68 20.06 -15.39 -0.39
CA ASP A 68 20.04 -15.39 -1.86
C ASP A 68 19.21 -14.20 -2.36
N GLN A 69 19.89 -13.11 -2.72
CA GLN A 69 19.25 -11.87 -3.17
C GLN A 69 18.38 -12.06 -4.43
N ALA A 70 18.75 -12.97 -5.33
CA ALA A 70 18.01 -13.19 -6.57
C ALA A 70 16.72 -13.97 -6.32
N ARG A 71 16.79 -15.01 -5.48
CA ARG A 71 15.59 -15.76 -5.05
C ARG A 71 14.69 -14.92 -4.16
N LEU A 72 15.25 -14.22 -3.18
CA LEU A 72 14.50 -13.29 -2.33
C LEU A 72 13.87 -12.18 -3.16
N GLY A 73 14.58 -11.68 -4.19
CA GLY A 73 14.05 -10.68 -5.12
C GLY A 73 12.83 -11.21 -5.89
N ARG A 74 12.91 -12.42 -6.47
CA ARG A 74 11.77 -13.05 -7.14
C ARG A 74 10.61 -13.35 -6.18
N LEU A 75 10.94 -13.80 -4.96
CA LEU A 75 9.94 -14.05 -3.93
C LEU A 75 9.24 -12.75 -3.55
N ALA A 76 10.00 -11.69 -3.34
CA ALA A 76 9.48 -10.36 -3.11
C ALA A 76 8.63 -9.90 -4.30
N ASP A 77 9.07 -10.01 -5.54
CA ASP A 77 8.24 -9.57 -6.67
C ASP A 77 6.90 -10.33 -6.77
N LYS A 78 6.83 -11.58 -6.29
CA LYS A 78 5.60 -12.38 -6.20
C LYS A 78 4.73 -12.08 -4.96
N LEU A 79 5.36 -11.77 -3.82
CA LEU A 79 4.73 -11.70 -2.50
C LEU A 79 4.76 -10.32 -1.85
N SER A 80 5.41 -9.35 -2.49
CA SER A 80 5.23 -7.93 -2.23
C SER A 80 3.75 -7.73 -2.08
N ALA A 81 3.34 -7.23 -0.90
CA ALA A 81 1.95 -7.16 -0.50
C ALA A 81 1.09 -6.73 -1.70
N PRO A 82 -0.06 -7.39 -1.95
CA PRO A 82 -0.88 -7.11 -3.13
C PRO A 82 -0.96 -5.60 -3.26
N LYS A 83 -0.51 -5.07 -4.40
CA LYS A 83 -0.51 -3.62 -4.64
C LYS A 83 -1.91 -3.16 -4.27
N ARG A 84 -2.01 -2.46 -3.12
CA ARG A 84 -3.27 -1.92 -2.58
C ARG A 84 -4.13 -1.45 -3.73
N LYS A 85 -5.44 -1.70 -3.69
CA LYS A 85 -6.29 -1.27 -4.81
C LYS A 85 -6.01 0.22 -5.04
N PRO A 86 -5.65 0.63 -6.27
CA PRO A 86 -5.28 2.01 -6.50
C PRO A 86 -6.49 2.89 -6.22
N LEU A 87 -6.26 4.16 -5.87
CA LEU A 87 -7.36 5.12 -5.75
C LEU A 87 -8.15 5.18 -7.06
N GLY A 88 -7.45 5.18 -8.20
CA GLY A 88 -8.06 4.97 -9.51
C GLY A 88 -8.68 6.21 -10.14
N ILE A 89 -8.35 7.39 -9.64
CA ILE A 89 -8.80 8.67 -10.21
C ILE A 89 -7.79 9.21 -11.22
N LEU A 90 -8.30 9.75 -12.33
CA LEU A 90 -7.58 10.71 -13.16
C LEU A 90 -8.00 12.09 -12.66
N ALA A 91 -7.04 12.83 -12.12
CA ALA A 91 -7.34 14.06 -11.42
C ALA A 91 -6.31 15.15 -11.74
N ALA A 92 -6.72 16.39 -11.50
CA ALA A 92 -5.90 17.58 -11.70
C ALA A 92 -6.11 18.55 -10.53
N ASP A 93 -5.23 19.53 -10.38
CA ASP A 93 -5.43 20.60 -9.41
C ASP A 93 -6.73 21.35 -9.71
N ALA A 94 -7.64 21.40 -8.73
CA ALA A 94 -9.00 21.88 -8.93
C ALA A 94 -9.04 23.34 -9.38
N GLU A 95 -8.25 24.20 -8.74
CA GLU A 95 -8.17 25.63 -9.08
C GLU A 95 -7.73 25.84 -10.53
N ALA A 96 -6.67 25.15 -10.96
CA ALA A 96 -6.14 25.26 -12.32
C ALA A 96 -7.09 24.64 -13.37
N TYR A 97 -7.76 23.54 -13.02
CA TYR A 97 -8.70 22.85 -13.90
C TYR A 97 -9.98 23.66 -14.11
N LEU A 98 -10.59 24.15 -13.04
CA LEU A 98 -11.80 24.97 -13.08
C LEU A 98 -11.58 26.31 -13.77
N ALA A 99 -10.38 26.90 -13.64
CA ALA A 99 -10.02 28.12 -14.38
C ALA A 99 -10.04 27.92 -15.92
N ARG A 100 -9.81 26.68 -16.39
CA ARG A 100 -9.87 26.32 -17.82
C ARG A 100 -11.25 25.83 -18.26
N HIS A 101 -12.09 25.41 -17.31
CA HIS A 101 -13.43 24.86 -17.52
C HIS A 101 -14.48 25.60 -16.67
N PRO A 102 -14.81 26.87 -17.02
CA PRO A 102 -15.70 27.71 -16.24
C PRO A 102 -17.15 27.20 -16.18
N ASP A 103 -17.56 26.34 -17.12
CA ASP A 103 -18.83 25.63 -17.13
C ASP A 103 -19.00 24.71 -15.91
N LEU A 104 -17.91 24.06 -15.48
CA LEU A 104 -17.91 23.18 -14.30
C LEU A 104 -17.77 23.97 -12.98
N ALA A 105 -17.33 25.22 -13.05
CA ALA A 105 -17.13 26.08 -11.89
C ALA A 105 -18.41 26.79 -11.41
N GLN A 106 -19.52 26.73 -12.17
CA GLN A 106 -20.75 27.50 -11.87
C GLN A 106 -21.31 27.25 -10.47
N ASN A 107 -21.22 26.00 -9.98
CA ASN A 107 -21.72 25.57 -8.68
C ASN A 107 -20.60 25.34 -7.66
N VAL A 108 -19.39 25.85 -7.92
CA VAL A 108 -18.21 25.65 -7.07
C VAL A 108 -17.76 27.00 -6.51
N PRO A 109 -17.52 27.13 -5.20
CA PRO A 109 -17.03 28.37 -4.62
C PRO A 109 -15.74 28.85 -5.31
N ALA A 110 -15.66 30.14 -5.65
CA ALA A 110 -14.48 30.71 -6.28
C ALA A 110 -13.23 30.52 -5.39
N GLY A 111 -12.12 30.08 -5.99
CA GLY A 111 -10.88 29.81 -5.26
C GLY A 111 -10.90 28.49 -4.48
N THR A 112 -11.82 27.56 -4.78
CA THR A 112 -11.79 26.20 -4.21
C THR A 112 -10.47 25.52 -4.56
N LYS A 113 -9.68 25.22 -3.53
CA LYS A 113 -8.43 24.47 -3.63
C LYS A 113 -8.70 23.00 -3.34
N GLY A 114 -8.02 22.13 -4.08
CA GLY A 114 -8.24 20.71 -3.98
C GLY A 114 -7.87 19.99 -5.27
N VAL A 115 -8.44 18.81 -5.44
CA VAL A 115 -8.19 17.92 -6.57
C VAL A 115 -9.50 17.62 -7.28
N PHE A 116 -9.59 17.99 -8.56
CA PHE A 116 -10.75 17.72 -9.40
C PHE A 116 -10.67 16.32 -9.99
N VAL A 117 -11.72 15.52 -9.81
CA VAL A 117 -11.83 14.15 -10.31
C VAL A 117 -12.40 14.17 -11.73
N GLY A 118 -11.54 13.99 -12.73
CA GLY A 118 -11.93 14.00 -14.14
C GLY A 118 -12.38 12.64 -14.67
N LYS A 119 -11.87 11.53 -14.13
CA LYS A 119 -12.34 10.19 -14.47
C LYS A 119 -12.05 9.22 -13.34
N ILE A 120 -12.90 8.21 -13.19
CA ILE A 120 -12.69 7.09 -12.27
C ILE A 120 -12.53 5.81 -13.08
N ARG A 121 -11.53 5.01 -12.73
CA ARG A 121 -11.30 3.70 -13.32
C ARG A 121 -12.19 2.66 -12.63
N PRO A 122 -12.68 1.65 -13.36
CA PRO A 122 -13.44 0.57 -12.75
C PRO A 122 -12.58 -0.27 -11.81
N GLU A 123 -13.22 -0.91 -10.83
CA GLU A 123 -12.63 -1.81 -9.84
C GLU A 123 -11.62 -1.15 -8.88
N THR A 124 -11.70 0.18 -8.71
CA THR A 124 -10.80 0.95 -7.84
C THR A 124 -11.48 1.44 -6.57
N VAL A 125 -10.68 1.89 -5.60
CA VAL A 125 -11.20 2.37 -4.30
C VAL A 125 -12.16 3.53 -4.48
N ALA A 126 -11.83 4.49 -5.35
CA ALA A 126 -12.70 5.64 -5.61
C ALA A 126 -14.09 5.25 -6.12
N GLU A 127 -14.18 4.27 -7.04
CA GLU A 127 -15.46 3.79 -7.55
C GLU A 127 -16.28 3.12 -6.45
N THR A 128 -15.66 2.18 -5.72
CA THR A 128 -16.34 1.44 -4.65
C THR A 128 -16.77 2.32 -3.48
N SER A 129 -16.10 3.46 -3.28
CA SER A 129 -16.42 4.44 -2.25
C SER A 129 -17.43 5.50 -2.70
N GLY A 130 -17.96 5.40 -3.92
CA GLY A 130 -19.02 6.29 -4.41
C GLY A 130 -18.53 7.67 -4.86
N LEU A 131 -17.22 7.85 -5.08
CA LEU A 131 -16.73 9.04 -5.78
C LEU A 131 -17.20 8.98 -7.23
N GLN A 132 -17.40 10.15 -7.81
CA GLN A 132 -17.89 10.33 -9.17
C GLN A 132 -17.02 11.32 -9.94
N THR A 133 -17.14 11.27 -11.26
CA THR A 133 -16.51 12.26 -12.13
C THR A 133 -17.21 13.61 -11.91
N GLY A 134 -16.41 14.67 -11.73
CA GLY A 134 -16.89 16.01 -11.37
C GLY A 134 -16.73 16.36 -9.89
N ASP A 135 -16.40 15.39 -9.04
CA ASP A 135 -16.14 15.65 -7.62
C ASP A 135 -14.85 16.46 -7.42
N ILE A 136 -14.85 17.36 -6.43
CA ILE A 136 -13.65 18.10 -6.03
C ILE A 136 -13.25 17.68 -4.62
N ILE A 137 -12.14 16.98 -4.50
CA ILE A 137 -11.60 16.56 -3.20
C ILE A 137 -10.93 17.75 -2.52
N THR A 138 -11.50 18.20 -1.41
CA THR A 138 -11.01 19.34 -0.60
C THR A 138 -10.32 18.91 0.68
N GLY A 139 -10.46 17.64 1.07
CA GLY A 139 -9.79 17.08 2.24
C GLY A 139 -9.63 15.57 2.19
N PHE A 140 -8.59 15.07 2.86
CA PHE A 140 -8.28 13.65 2.93
C PHE A 140 -7.70 13.32 4.32
N ALA A 141 -8.15 12.22 4.92
CA ALA A 141 -7.77 11.79 6.27
C ALA A 141 -7.82 12.92 7.32
N GLY A 142 -8.87 13.76 7.25
CA GLY A 142 -9.06 14.90 8.16
C GLY A 142 -8.16 16.12 7.89
N LYS A 143 -7.23 16.05 6.94
CA LYS A 143 -6.36 17.19 6.54
C LYS A 143 -6.94 17.90 5.32
N LYS A 144 -6.76 19.23 5.27
CA LYS A 144 -7.11 20.03 4.09
C LYS A 144 -6.17 19.70 2.94
N LEU A 145 -6.75 19.51 1.76
CA LEU A 145 -6.03 19.13 0.56
C LEU A 145 -6.01 20.30 -0.41
N ARG A 146 -4.82 20.69 -0.89
CA ARG A 146 -4.67 21.88 -1.74
C ARG A 146 -4.19 21.56 -3.16
N SER A 147 -3.54 20.42 -3.36
CA SER A 147 -2.99 20.03 -4.65
C SER A 147 -2.94 18.53 -4.84
N MET A 148 -2.76 18.10 -6.09
CA MET A 148 -2.63 16.69 -6.44
C MET A 148 -1.43 16.02 -5.77
N SER A 149 -0.28 16.71 -5.71
CA SER A 149 0.92 16.17 -5.07
C SER A 149 0.71 15.87 -3.58
N GLN A 150 -0.11 16.65 -2.88
CA GLN A 150 -0.46 16.34 -1.48
C GLN A 150 -1.34 15.10 -1.39
N LEU A 151 -2.30 14.93 -2.31
CA LEU A 151 -3.11 13.72 -2.36
C LEU A 151 -2.24 12.49 -2.58
N ASP A 152 -1.35 12.53 -3.57
CA ASP A 152 -0.46 11.41 -3.89
C ASP A 152 0.39 11.02 -2.68
N GLN A 153 1.01 11.98 -1.99
CA GLN A 153 1.79 11.71 -0.78
C GLN A 153 0.97 11.09 0.34
N MET A 154 -0.26 11.58 0.56
CA MET A 154 -1.14 11.04 1.60
C MET A 154 -1.64 9.64 1.25
N VAL A 155 -1.94 9.39 -0.02
CA VAL A 155 -2.37 8.10 -0.52
C VAL A 155 -1.21 7.11 -0.45
N ASP A 156 0.01 7.50 -0.81
CA ASP A 156 1.21 6.65 -0.71
C ASP A 156 1.61 6.28 0.72
N ALA A 157 1.22 7.10 1.70
CA ALA A 157 1.44 6.78 3.11
C ALA A 157 0.48 5.70 3.64
N LEU A 158 -0.62 5.39 2.94
CA LEU A 158 -1.61 4.40 3.38
C LEU A 158 -1.19 2.98 3.02
N LYS A 159 -1.39 2.07 3.99
CA LYS A 159 -1.17 0.63 3.84
C LYS A 159 -2.45 -0.07 3.39
N HIS A 160 -2.30 -1.31 2.95
CA HIS A 160 -3.46 -2.16 2.67
C HIS A 160 -4.26 -2.41 3.96
N GLY A 161 -5.58 -2.33 3.89
CA GLY A 161 -6.49 -2.37 5.02
C GLY A 161 -6.73 -1.03 5.71
N ASP A 162 -5.94 0.01 5.39
CA ASP A 162 -6.18 1.34 5.95
C ASP A 162 -7.46 1.95 5.38
N SER A 163 -8.18 2.67 6.24
CA SER A 163 -9.34 3.46 5.84
C SER A 163 -9.06 4.95 6.03
N ALA A 164 -9.43 5.76 5.04
CA ALA A 164 -9.26 7.20 5.07
C ALA A 164 -10.56 7.91 4.66
N THR A 165 -10.98 8.88 5.45
CA THR A 165 -12.13 9.73 5.11
C THR A 165 -11.70 10.79 4.10
N VAL A 166 -12.40 10.87 2.97
CA VAL A 166 -12.24 11.91 1.97
C VAL A 166 -13.40 12.89 2.05
N ARG A 167 -13.11 14.19 2.05
CA ARG A 167 -14.11 15.26 1.91
C ARG A 167 -14.07 15.76 0.49
N TYR A 168 -15.23 15.78 -0.15
CA TYR A 168 -15.37 16.20 -1.53
C TYR A 168 -16.57 17.13 -1.70
N LEU A 169 -16.54 17.93 -2.75
CA LEU A 169 -17.62 18.81 -3.16
C LEU A 169 -18.26 18.23 -4.42
N ARG A 170 -19.58 18.05 -4.40
CA ARG A 170 -20.39 17.60 -5.54
C ARG A 170 -21.52 18.59 -5.77
N ASN A 171 -21.54 19.22 -6.95
CA ASN A 171 -22.54 20.25 -7.29
C ASN A 171 -22.70 21.35 -6.22
N GLY A 172 -21.60 21.76 -5.58
CA GLY A 172 -21.61 22.79 -4.54
C GLY A 172 -21.97 22.32 -3.14
N SER A 173 -22.33 21.06 -2.96
CA SER A 173 -22.58 20.46 -1.63
C SER A 173 -21.35 19.70 -1.14
N GLU A 174 -20.94 19.94 0.11
CA GLU A 174 -19.86 19.18 0.73
C GLU A 174 -20.37 17.83 1.23
N GLU A 175 -19.71 16.76 0.81
CA GLU A 175 -19.97 15.39 1.24
C GLU A 175 -18.68 14.74 1.72
N THR A 176 -18.83 13.59 2.40
CA THR A 176 -17.70 12.78 2.86
C THR A 176 -17.91 11.33 2.48
N ALA A 177 -16.84 10.69 2.00
CA ALA A 177 -16.81 9.26 1.73
C ALA A 177 -15.67 8.61 2.52
N THR A 178 -15.81 7.32 2.80
CA THR A 178 -14.74 6.52 3.41
C THR A 178 -14.11 5.68 2.31
N LEU A 179 -12.80 5.84 2.15
CA LEU A 179 -11.97 5.07 1.24
C LEU A 179 -11.31 3.95 2.03
N THR A 180 -11.36 2.72 1.52
CA THR A 180 -10.71 1.56 2.12
C THR A 180 -9.77 0.93 1.09
N PHE A 181 -8.48 0.82 1.44
CA PHE A 181 -7.38 0.44 0.52
C PHE A 181 -6.93 -1.01 0.66
#